data_AF-A0A0F0IF06-F1
#
_entry.id   AF-A0A0F0IF06-F1
#
_cell.length_a   1.000
_cell.length_b   1.000
_cell.length_c   1.000
_cell.angle_alpha   90.00
_cell.angle_beta   90.00
_cell.angle_gamma   90.00
#
_symmetry.space_group_name_H-M   'P 1'
#
loop_
_entity.id
_entity.type
_entity.pdbx_description
1 polymer ?
#
loop_
_entity_poly.entity_id
_entity_poly.type
_entity_poly.pdbx_seq_one_letter_code
_entity_poly.pdbx_strand_id
1 'polypeptide(L)'
;MSEPGPESIPTSADPRSKRPVKRRAVTAQSEQASQIESLFRDPAKEIKLPDSSKPRSSGSLPPPPEIVANVQGSSAGAGSGEFHVYKASRRREYERLRMMETEVSREKEDKDWEKQREEARRRDEEKTEKNRKRREKRNAAKNKKKGAGSNGKEPDNMAVDGPTKGALDGNKNEDQNWLADAVEHAETPGVIIHED
;
A
#
# COMPACT_ATOMS: atom_id res chain seq x y z
N MET A 1 32.15 -48.78 -26.41
CA MET A 1 31.50 -47.55 -26.92
C MET A 1 32.46 -46.41 -26.66
N SER A 2 32.97 -45.77 -27.72
CA SER A 2 33.96 -44.70 -27.65
C SER A 2 33.39 -43.47 -26.97
N GLU A 3 34.15 -42.92 -26.02
CA GLU A 3 33.82 -41.69 -25.31
C GLU A 3 33.63 -40.53 -26.31
N PRO A 4 32.65 -39.64 -26.09
CA PRO A 4 32.50 -38.47 -26.95
C PRO A 4 33.72 -37.56 -26.77
N GLY A 5 34.53 -37.46 -27.82
CA GLY A 5 35.69 -36.59 -27.85
C GLY A 5 35.32 -35.10 -27.65
N PRO A 6 36.32 -34.24 -27.39
CA PRO A 6 36.13 -32.83 -27.04
C PRO A 6 35.35 -32.01 -28.09
N GLU A 7 35.16 -32.52 -29.30
CA GLU A 7 34.37 -31.90 -30.36
C GLU A 7 32.84 -32.09 -30.19
N SER A 8 32.40 -32.95 -29.27
CA SER A 8 30.98 -33.19 -28.99
C SER A 8 30.40 -32.26 -27.94
N ILE A 9 31.21 -31.39 -27.32
CA ILE A 9 30.71 -30.38 -26.38
C ILE A 9 30.09 -29.26 -27.21
N PRO A 10 28.81 -28.92 -27.01
CA PRO A 10 28.21 -27.79 -27.72
C PRO A 10 29.07 -26.54 -27.45
N THR A 11 29.44 -25.82 -28.51
CA THR A 11 30.31 -24.63 -28.46
C THR A 11 29.80 -23.52 -27.54
N SER A 12 28.55 -23.61 -27.05
CA SER A 12 27.99 -22.76 -26.01
C SER A 12 28.49 -23.06 -24.59
N ALA A 13 29.10 -24.21 -24.35
CA ALA A 13 29.62 -24.66 -23.05
C ALA A 13 31.16 -24.67 -22.98
N ASP A 14 31.86 -24.31 -24.06
CA ASP A 14 33.33 -24.23 -24.08
C ASP A 14 33.83 -22.92 -23.43
N PRO A 15 34.60 -22.98 -22.32
CA PRO A 15 35.15 -21.81 -21.63
C PRO A 15 36.17 -21.01 -22.46
N ARG A 16 36.73 -21.58 -23.53
CA ARG A 16 37.61 -20.87 -24.48
C ARG A 16 36.84 -20.06 -25.52
N SER A 17 35.54 -20.33 -25.68
CA SER A 17 34.71 -19.59 -26.62
C SER A 17 34.39 -18.20 -26.06
N LYS A 18 34.85 -17.14 -26.74
CA LYS A 18 34.50 -15.74 -26.41
C LYS A 18 33.10 -15.35 -26.89
N ARG A 19 32.23 -16.31 -27.18
CA ARG A 19 30.86 -16.02 -27.61
C ARG A 19 30.11 -15.41 -26.43
N PRO A 20 29.34 -14.33 -26.64
CA PRO A 20 28.51 -13.77 -25.58
C PRO A 20 27.48 -14.82 -25.17
N VAL A 21 27.64 -15.37 -23.96
CA VAL A 21 26.66 -16.28 -23.38
C VAL A 21 25.39 -15.47 -23.15
N LYS A 22 24.24 -15.97 -23.63
CA LYS A 22 22.94 -15.34 -23.39
C LYS A 22 22.77 -15.24 -21.86
N ARG A 23 22.89 -14.03 -21.30
CA ARG A 23 22.66 -13.80 -19.87
C ARG A 23 21.27 -14.33 -19.55
N ARG A 24 21.19 -15.30 -18.65
CA ARG A 24 19.90 -15.77 -18.14
C ARG A 24 19.25 -14.57 -17.45
N ALA A 25 17.98 -14.33 -17.75
CA ALA A 25 17.22 -13.30 -17.03
C ALA A 25 17.28 -13.66 -15.55
N VAL A 26 17.82 -12.76 -14.74
CA VAL A 26 17.95 -12.99 -13.31
C VAL A 26 16.53 -12.99 -12.75
N THR A 27 16.12 -14.12 -12.20
CA THR A 27 14.85 -14.24 -11.48
C THR A 27 14.96 -13.46 -10.16
N ALA A 28 13.85 -12.95 -9.64
CA ALA A 28 13.83 -12.26 -8.34
C ALA A 28 14.47 -13.11 -7.22
N GLN A 29 14.26 -14.44 -7.26
CA GLN A 29 14.88 -15.37 -6.32
C GLN A 29 16.40 -15.44 -6.48
N SER A 30 16.92 -15.44 -7.72
CA SER A 30 18.37 -15.43 -7.94
C SER A 30 19.04 -14.10 -7.57
N GLU A 31 18.35 -12.96 -7.70
CA GLU A 31 18.87 -11.67 -7.21
C GLU A 31 18.99 -11.69 -5.68
N GLN A 32 17.93 -12.11 -4.99
CA GLN A 32 17.93 -12.26 -3.54
C GLN A 32 19.00 -13.24 -3.07
N ALA A 33 19.13 -14.39 -3.72
CA ALA A 33 20.16 -15.38 -3.39
C ALA A 33 21.58 -14.79 -3.52
N SER A 34 21.86 -14.04 -4.59
CA SER A 34 23.17 -13.39 -4.77
C SER A 34 23.45 -12.31 -3.71
N GLN A 35 22.42 -11.57 -3.29
CA GLN A 35 22.55 -10.57 -2.23
C GLN A 35 22.79 -11.23 -0.86
N ILE A 36 22.12 -12.35 -0.60
CA ILE A 36 22.30 -13.17 0.59
C ILE A 36 23.71 -13.76 0.62
N GLU A 37 24.20 -14.31 -0.49
CA GLU A 37 25.56 -14.85 -0.61
C GLU A 37 26.64 -13.78 -0.34
N SER A 38 26.42 -12.56 -0.84
CA SER A 38 27.27 -11.40 -0.55
C SER A 38 27.29 -11.03 0.93
N LEU A 39 26.13 -11.04 1.60
CA LEU A 39 26.01 -10.76 3.03
C LEU A 39 26.66 -11.86 3.89
N PHE A 40 26.54 -13.12 3.50
CA PHE A 40 27.15 -14.25 4.22
C PHE A 40 28.66 -14.38 4.04
N ARG A 41 29.26 -13.66 3.09
CA ARG A 41 30.72 -13.64 2.91
C ARG A 41 31.45 -13.16 4.18
N ASP A 42 30.89 -12.16 4.85
CA ASP A 42 31.41 -11.59 6.10
C ASP A 42 30.29 -11.43 7.14
N PRO A 43 29.89 -12.49 7.87
CA PRO A 43 28.74 -12.47 8.77
C PRO A 43 28.93 -11.59 10.01
N ALA A 44 30.18 -11.22 10.35
CA ALA A 44 30.48 -10.32 11.48
C ALA A 44 30.30 -8.84 11.14
N LYS A 45 30.04 -8.49 9.87
CA LYS A 45 29.88 -7.10 9.43
C LYS A 45 28.48 -6.58 9.79
N GLU A 46 28.44 -5.49 10.55
CA GLU A 46 27.18 -4.82 10.88
C GLU A 46 26.45 -4.34 9.63
N ILE A 47 25.16 -4.71 9.52
CA ILE A 47 24.29 -4.30 8.42
C ILE A 47 23.69 -2.93 8.75
N LYS A 48 24.09 -1.90 8.02
CA LYS A 48 23.51 -0.56 8.14
C LYS A 48 22.20 -0.51 7.34
N LEU A 49 21.08 -0.66 8.04
CA LEU A 49 19.77 -0.39 7.47
C LEU A 49 19.64 1.13 7.25
N PRO A 50 19.06 1.57 6.11
CA PRO A 50 18.77 2.99 5.94
C PRO A 50 17.75 3.42 6.99
N ASP A 51 18.02 4.55 7.65
CA ASP A 51 17.01 5.20 8.48
C ASP A 51 15.79 5.57 7.62
N SER A 52 14.62 5.62 8.26
CA SER A 52 13.40 6.06 7.58
C SER A 52 13.63 7.46 6.98
N SER A 53 13.41 7.58 5.67
CA SER A 53 13.64 8.85 4.98
C SER A 53 12.70 9.91 5.54
N LYS A 54 13.24 10.86 6.30
CA LYS A 54 12.44 12.01 6.77
C LYS A 54 11.98 12.79 5.55
N PRO A 55 10.67 13.04 5.39
CA PRO A 55 10.20 13.88 4.29
C PRO A 55 10.87 15.24 4.40
N ARG A 56 11.34 15.78 3.28
CA ARG A 56 11.82 17.16 3.26
C ARG A 56 10.67 18.05 3.72
N SER A 57 10.91 18.80 4.78
CA SER A 57 9.97 19.76 5.36
C SER A 57 10.53 21.18 5.25
N SER A 58 9.73 22.19 5.57
CA SER A 58 10.14 23.59 5.72
C SER A 58 11.29 23.73 6.72
N GLY A 59 11.32 22.89 7.77
CA GLY A 59 12.43 22.80 8.74
C GLY A 59 13.70 22.10 8.21
N SER A 60 13.65 21.47 7.03
CA SER A 60 14.85 20.92 6.36
C SER A 60 15.65 22.00 5.63
N LEU A 61 15.08 23.18 5.38
CA LEU A 61 15.79 24.29 4.76
C LEU A 61 16.70 24.97 5.80
N PRO A 62 17.91 25.40 5.40
CA PRO A 62 18.77 26.14 6.32
C PRO A 62 18.06 27.43 6.76
N PRO A 63 18.10 27.76 8.05
CA PRO A 63 17.48 28.98 8.54
C PRO A 63 18.12 30.20 7.85
N PRO A 64 17.35 31.28 7.62
CA PRO A 64 17.91 32.51 7.11
C PRO A 64 18.98 33.03 8.09
N PRO A 65 20.13 33.52 7.60
CA PRO A 65 21.18 34.05 8.47
C PRO A 65 20.67 35.28 9.24
N GLU A 66 20.97 35.36 10.54
CA GLU A 66 20.50 36.45 11.41
C GLU A 66 21.14 37.80 11.06
N ILE A 67 22.42 37.80 10.70
CA ILE A 67 23.17 39.01 10.38
C ILE A 67 23.77 38.88 8.98
N VAL A 68 23.45 39.84 8.12
CA VAL A 68 24.08 40.00 6.80
C VAL A 68 25.14 41.08 6.93
N ALA A 69 26.41 40.70 6.89
CA ALA A 69 27.53 41.61 7.14
C ALA A 69 27.86 42.53 5.93
N ASN A 70 27.41 42.17 4.73
CA ASN A 70 27.76 42.83 3.48
C ASN A 70 26.66 43.75 2.93
N VAL A 71 25.88 44.40 3.81
CA VAL A 71 24.82 45.32 3.39
C VAL A 71 25.43 46.67 3.01
N GLN A 72 25.34 47.01 1.72
CA GLN A 72 25.71 48.32 1.20
C GLN A 72 24.65 49.36 1.63
N GLY A 73 25.04 50.63 1.79
CA GLY A 73 24.14 51.69 2.24
C GLY A 73 22.89 51.87 1.36
N SER A 74 21.78 52.31 1.95
CA SER A 74 20.45 52.34 1.30
C SER A 74 20.35 53.25 0.07
N SER A 75 21.23 54.24 -0.06
CA SER A 75 21.30 55.16 -1.21
C SER A 75 22.37 54.76 -2.23
N ALA A 76 23.12 53.70 -1.99
CA ALA A 76 24.17 53.25 -2.89
C ALA A 76 23.55 52.53 -4.11
N GLY A 77 24.16 52.71 -5.28
CA GLY A 77 23.66 52.13 -6.54
C GLY A 77 23.76 50.60 -6.59
N ALA A 78 23.08 50.00 -7.57
CA ALA A 78 23.11 48.56 -7.79
C ALA A 78 24.52 48.08 -8.19
N GLY A 79 25.12 47.21 -7.37
CA GLY A 79 26.38 46.56 -7.69
C GLY A 79 26.22 45.43 -8.72
N SER A 80 27.31 45.01 -9.35
CA SER A 80 27.30 43.91 -10.34
C SER A 80 26.87 42.55 -9.76
N GLY A 81 27.07 42.34 -8.45
CA GLY A 81 26.69 41.12 -7.74
C GLY A 81 25.24 41.10 -7.23
N GLU A 82 24.53 42.24 -7.23
CA GLU A 82 23.20 42.38 -6.61
C GLU A 82 22.16 41.47 -7.29
N PHE A 83 22.25 41.32 -8.61
CA PHE A 83 21.39 40.41 -9.36
C PHE A 83 21.48 38.97 -8.87
N HIS A 84 22.70 38.50 -8.57
CA HIS A 84 22.89 37.13 -8.10
C HIS A 84 22.42 36.94 -6.66
N VAL A 85 22.58 37.95 -5.80
CA VAL A 85 22.03 37.96 -4.44
C VAL A 85 20.51 37.83 -4.49
N TYR A 86 19.84 38.65 -5.29
CA TYR A 86 18.39 38.57 -5.49
C TYR A 86 17.94 37.23 -6.07
N LYS A 87 18.64 36.71 -7.09
CA LYS A 87 18.31 35.41 -7.68
C LYS A 87 18.39 34.27 -6.66
N ALA A 88 19.41 34.29 -5.80
CA ALA A 88 19.58 33.30 -4.74
C ALA A 88 18.51 33.45 -3.64
N SER A 89 18.24 34.68 -3.17
CA SER A 89 17.24 34.93 -2.13
C SER A 89 15.83 34.57 -2.62
N ARG A 90 15.46 34.97 -3.84
CA ARG A 90 14.17 34.61 -4.45
C ARG A 90 14.01 33.11 -4.60
N ARG A 91 15.05 32.39 -5.03
CA ARG A 91 15.00 30.92 -5.15
C ARG A 91 14.78 30.25 -3.80
N ARG A 92 15.50 30.69 -2.76
CA ARG A 92 15.33 30.18 -1.39
C ARG A 92 13.92 30.44 -0.87
N GLU A 93 13.38 31.64 -1.13
CA GLU A 93 12.05 32.01 -0.67
C GLU A 93 10.94 31.24 -1.37
N TYR A 94 11.04 31.04 -2.69
CA TYR A 94 10.07 30.20 -3.42
C TYR A 94 10.13 28.75 -2.97
N GLU A 95 11.32 28.22 -2.70
CA GLU A 95 11.45 26.89 -2.13
C GLU A 95 10.80 26.82 -0.75
N ARG A 96 11.05 27.80 0.12
CA ARG A 96 10.44 27.89 1.45
C ARG A 96 8.91 27.93 1.39
N LEU A 97 8.35 28.82 0.58
CA LEU A 97 6.90 28.97 0.40
C LEU A 97 6.28 27.69 -0.16
N ARG A 98 6.90 27.09 -1.18
CA ARG A 98 6.45 25.83 -1.77
C ARG A 98 6.43 24.71 -0.74
N MET A 99 7.48 24.57 0.07
CA MET A 99 7.54 23.52 1.09
C MET A 99 6.44 23.73 2.13
N MET A 100 6.26 24.96 2.62
CA MET A 100 5.20 25.31 3.57
C MET A 100 3.80 25.02 3.01
N GLU A 101 3.53 25.39 1.76
CA GLU A 101 2.25 25.12 1.11
C GLU A 101 2.00 23.62 0.93
N THR A 102 3.03 22.86 0.52
CA THR A 102 2.90 21.40 0.39
C THR A 102 2.67 20.69 1.72
N GLU A 103 3.22 21.19 2.82
CA GLU A 103 2.96 20.68 4.16
C GLU A 103 1.52 20.92 4.57
N VAL A 104 1.05 22.16 4.41
CA VAL A 104 -0.34 22.52 4.73
C VAL A 104 -1.33 21.72 3.89
N SER A 105 -1.04 21.45 2.61
CA SER A 105 -1.88 20.60 1.77
C SER A 105 -1.93 19.16 2.30
N ARG A 106 -0.75 18.57 2.56
CA ARG A 106 -0.66 17.20 3.10
C ARG A 106 -1.37 17.06 4.44
N GLU A 107 -1.18 17.99 5.37
CA GLU A 107 -1.87 17.96 6.66
C GLU A 107 -3.39 18.03 6.52
N LYS A 108 -3.91 18.79 5.55
CA LYS A 108 -5.35 18.84 5.28
C LYS A 108 -5.85 17.52 4.70
N GLU A 109 -5.14 17.00 3.70
CA GLU A 109 -5.45 15.72 3.06
C GLU A 109 -5.43 14.57 4.07
N ASP A 110 -4.43 14.52 4.95
CA ASP A 110 -4.31 13.52 6.02
C ASP A 110 -5.46 13.62 7.02
N LYS A 111 -5.80 14.85 7.47
CA LYS A 111 -6.95 15.07 8.38
C LYS A 111 -8.27 14.65 7.75
N ASP A 112 -8.47 14.94 6.47
CA ASP A 112 -9.71 14.58 5.79
C ASP A 112 -9.78 13.08 5.49
N TRP A 113 -8.66 12.44 5.18
CA TRP A 113 -8.56 10.99 5.06
C TRP A 113 -8.84 10.29 6.39
N GLU A 114 -8.28 10.77 7.50
CA GLU A 114 -8.53 10.21 8.83
C GLU A 114 -10.00 10.29 9.21
N LYS A 115 -10.67 11.43 8.97
CA LYS A 115 -12.11 11.58 9.19
C LYS A 115 -12.90 10.60 8.32
N GLN A 116 -12.59 10.49 7.03
CA GLN A 116 -13.28 9.55 6.14
C GLN A 116 -13.11 8.10 6.61
N ARG A 117 -11.90 7.74 7.03
CA ARG A 117 -11.59 6.41 7.56
C ARG A 117 -12.35 6.12 8.85
N GLU A 118 -12.42 7.07 9.76
CA GLU A 118 -13.17 6.94 11.01
C GLU A 118 -14.68 6.83 10.75
N GLU A 119 -15.23 7.64 9.85
CA GLU A 119 -16.63 7.54 9.47
C GLU A 119 -16.97 6.20 8.81
N ALA A 120 -16.11 5.70 7.92
CA ALA A 120 -16.28 4.40 7.30
C ALA A 120 -16.27 3.29 8.37
N ARG A 121 -15.29 3.33 9.27
CA ARG A 121 -15.21 2.41 10.41
C ARG A 121 -16.47 2.47 11.29
N ARG A 122 -16.95 3.67 11.63
CA ARG A 122 -18.18 3.85 12.42
C ARG A 122 -19.40 3.26 11.72
N ARG A 123 -19.56 3.50 10.42
CA ARG A 123 -20.67 2.93 9.63
C ARG A 123 -20.62 1.39 9.62
N ASP A 124 -19.44 0.81 9.56
CA ASP A 124 -19.26 -0.65 9.61
C ASP A 124 -19.51 -1.21 11.01
N GLU A 125 -19.06 -0.53 12.06
CA GLU A 125 -19.36 -0.86 13.46
C GLU A 125 -20.87 -0.80 13.76
N GLU A 126 -21.57 0.25 13.31
CA GLU A 126 -23.03 0.38 13.46
C GLU A 126 -23.78 -0.77 12.76
N LYS A 127 -23.37 -1.16 11.55
CA LYS A 127 -23.95 -2.29 10.81
C LYS A 127 -23.68 -3.62 11.51
N THR A 128 -22.45 -3.85 11.95
CA THR A 128 -22.04 -5.08 12.63
C THR A 128 -22.73 -5.21 13.99
N GLU A 129 -22.86 -4.13 14.76
CA GLU A 129 -23.56 -4.13 16.05
C GLU A 129 -25.06 -4.39 15.88
N LYS A 130 -25.72 -3.75 14.89
CA LYS A 130 -27.12 -4.03 14.57
C LYS A 130 -27.35 -5.49 14.20
N ASN A 131 -26.44 -6.07 13.42
CA ASN A 131 -26.49 -7.49 13.04
C ASN A 131 -26.21 -8.41 14.23
N ARG A 132 -25.26 -8.05 15.10
CA ARG A 132 -24.95 -8.76 16.34
C ARG A 132 -26.15 -8.79 17.29
N LYS A 133 -26.77 -7.63 17.56
CA LYS A 133 -28.01 -7.51 18.37
C LYS A 133 -29.16 -8.36 17.79
N ARG A 134 -29.33 -8.38 16.46
CA ARG A 134 -30.33 -9.24 15.78
C ARG A 134 -30.03 -10.73 15.98
N ARG A 135 -28.77 -11.15 15.89
CA ARG A 135 -28.35 -12.55 16.13
C ARG A 135 -28.52 -12.94 17.59
N GLU A 136 -28.13 -12.10 18.53
CA GLU A 136 -28.28 -12.34 19.97
C GLU A 136 -29.74 -12.47 20.38
N LYS A 137 -30.64 -11.60 19.88
CA LYS A 137 -32.09 -11.72 20.11
C LYS A 137 -32.65 -13.05 19.57
N ARG A 138 -32.21 -13.48 18.38
CA ARG A 138 -32.61 -14.76 17.79
C ARG A 138 -32.08 -15.94 18.61
N ASN A 139 -30.84 -15.89 19.07
CA ASN A 139 -30.22 -16.93 19.90
C ASN A 139 -30.90 -17.02 21.27
N ALA A 140 -31.21 -15.90 21.91
CA ALA A 140 -31.94 -15.86 23.17
C ALA A 140 -33.36 -16.46 23.03
N ALA A 141 -34.07 -16.17 21.93
CA ALA A 141 -35.38 -16.77 21.66
C ALA A 141 -35.30 -18.29 21.42
N LYS A 142 -34.29 -18.76 20.68
CA LYS A 142 -34.03 -20.20 20.47
C LYS A 142 -33.67 -20.91 21.77
N ASN A 143 -32.83 -20.31 22.62
CA ASN A 143 -32.43 -20.89 23.90
C ASN A 143 -33.63 -20.96 24.88
N LYS A 144 -34.50 -19.94 24.91
CA LYS A 144 -35.76 -20.01 25.67
C LYS A 144 -36.68 -21.13 25.18
N LYS A 145 -36.79 -21.34 23.85
CA LYS A 145 -37.61 -22.41 23.27
C LYS A 145 -37.02 -23.81 23.49
N LYS A 146 -35.70 -23.95 23.53
CA LYS A 146 -35.02 -25.20 23.93
C LYS A 146 -35.13 -25.49 25.42
N GLY A 147 -35.07 -24.47 26.29
CA GLY A 147 -35.25 -24.62 27.73
C GLY A 147 -36.69 -24.96 28.16
N ALA A 148 -37.69 -24.50 27.38
CA ALA A 148 -39.10 -24.82 27.63
C ALA A 148 -39.59 -26.11 26.92
N GLY A 149 -38.74 -26.76 26.13
CA GLY A 149 -39.11 -27.88 25.25
C GLY A 149 -38.38 -29.19 25.52
N SER A 150 -37.74 -29.34 26.68
CA SER A 150 -37.22 -30.63 27.16
C SER A 150 -38.32 -31.42 27.88
N ASN A 151 -39.43 -31.67 27.20
CA ASN A 151 -40.22 -32.88 27.42
C ASN A 151 -40.85 -33.23 26.06
N GLY A 152 -40.38 -34.35 25.52
CA GLY A 152 -40.38 -34.62 24.09
C GLY A 152 -41.73 -34.83 23.42
N LYS A 153 -41.77 -34.45 22.14
CA LYS A 153 -42.45 -35.20 21.07
C LYS A 153 -41.95 -34.64 19.72
N GLU A 154 -41.46 -35.51 18.84
CA GLU A 154 -41.43 -35.24 17.40
C GLU A 154 -42.83 -34.86 16.91
N PRO A 155 -42.96 -34.06 15.84
CA PRO A 155 -43.15 -34.72 14.54
C PRO A 155 -42.47 -34.03 13.37
N ASP A 156 -42.04 -34.90 12.46
CA ASP A 156 -41.90 -34.74 11.02
C ASP A 156 -43.05 -33.90 10.43
N ASN A 157 -42.74 -32.91 9.57
CA ASN A 157 -43.62 -32.36 8.53
C ASN A 157 -42.89 -31.25 7.73
N MET A 158 -42.43 -31.63 6.54
CA MET A 158 -42.18 -30.73 5.42
C MET A 158 -43.49 -30.03 5.04
N ALA A 159 -43.60 -28.72 5.26
CA ALA A 159 -44.58 -27.88 4.60
C ALA A 159 -43.85 -26.73 3.91
N VAL A 160 -43.68 -26.90 2.60
CA VAL A 160 -43.33 -25.84 1.66
C VAL A 160 -44.56 -24.96 1.52
N ASP A 161 -44.42 -23.65 1.66
CA ASP A 161 -45.40 -22.68 1.15
C ASP A 161 -44.72 -21.30 1.04
N GLY A 162 -44.43 -20.90 -0.20
CA GLY A 162 -44.49 -19.49 -0.59
C GLY A 162 -45.83 -19.24 -1.31
N PRO A 163 -46.08 -18.06 -1.92
CA PRO A 163 -45.42 -16.76 -1.83
C PRO A 163 -46.41 -15.62 -1.51
N THR A 164 -45.99 -14.56 -0.80
CA THR A 164 -46.78 -13.31 -0.72
C THR A 164 -46.22 -12.27 -1.67
N LYS A 165 -46.90 -12.09 -2.81
CA LYS A 165 -46.73 -10.94 -3.72
C LYS A 165 -47.35 -9.68 -3.10
N GLY A 166 -46.57 -8.62 -3.03
CA GLY A 166 -47.01 -7.23 -2.85
C GLY A 166 -46.09 -6.30 -3.66
N ALA A 167 -46.52 -6.01 -4.88
CA ALA A 167 -46.09 -4.95 -5.82
C ALA A 167 -46.05 -3.54 -5.16
N LEU A 168 -45.38 -2.48 -5.62
CA LEU A 168 -44.63 -2.06 -6.82
C LEU A 168 -43.73 -0.87 -6.34
N ASP A 169 -42.53 -0.61 -6.85
CA ASP A 169 -42.34 0.37 -7.93
C ASP A 169 -40.98 0.18 -8.60
N GLY A 170 -41.02 0.03 -9.92
CA GLY A 170 -39.84 -0.04 -10.78
C GLY A 170 -39.53 1.31 -11.40
N ASN A 171 -38.24 1.66 -11.43
CA ASN A 171 -37.71 2.55 -12.45
C ASN A 171 -36.57 1.80 -13.16
N LYS A 172 -36.86 1.30 -14.36
CA LYS A 172 -35.87 0.79 -15.30
C LYS A 172 -35.41 1.97 -16.15
N ASN A 173 -34.10 2.21 -16.19
CA ASN A 173 -33.46 2.84 -17.33
C ASN A 173 -32.17 2.08 -17.63
N GLU A 174 -31.88 2.04 -18.92
CA GLU A 174 -31.24 0.93 -19.62
C GLU A 174 -29.71 0.95 -19.59
N ASP A 175 -29.20 -0.24 -19.90
CA ASP A 175 -27.82 -0.64 -20.09
C ASP A 175 -27.04 0.23 -21.09
N GLN A 176 -25.80 0.56 -20.73
CA GLN A 176 -24.69 0.71 -21.69
C GLN A 176 -23.39 0.17 -21.07
N ASN A 177 -23.09 -1.07 -21.45
CA ASN A 177 -21.77 -1.55 -21.88
C ASN A 177 -20.52 -1.21 -21.04
N TRP A 178 -20.05 -2.17 -20.25
CA TRP A 178 -18.62 -2.28 -19.91
C TRP A 178 -18.13 -3.72 -20.06
N LEU A 179 -17.22 -3.90 -21.01
CA LEU A 179 -16.54 -5.14 -21.36
C LEU A 179 -15.52 -5.45 -20.24
N ALA A 180 -15.81 -6.41 -19.37
CA ALA A 180 -14.87 -6.87 -18.35
C ALA A 180 -14.11 -8.09 -18.87
N ASP A 181 -12.82 -7.87 -19.15
CA ASP A 181 -11.83 -8.89 -19.46
C ASP A 181 -11.67 -9.83 -18.26
N ALA A 182 -11.86 -11.13 -18.49
CA ALA A 182 -11.83 -12.14 -17.44
C ALA A 182 -10.38 -12.51 -17.11
N VAL A 183 -9.82 -11.92 -16.06
CA VAL A 183 -8.57 -12.40 -15.45
C VAL A 183 -8.94 -13.36 -14.32
N GLU A 184 -8.57 -14.63 -14.47
CA GLU A 184 -8.73 -15.65 -13.44
C GLU A 184 -7.93 -15.28 -12.17
N HIS A 185 -8.63 -15.05 -11.07
CA HIS A 185 -8.04 -14.95 -9.75
C HIS A 185 -7.97 -16.34 -9.12
N ALA A 186 -6.78 -16.93 -9.09
CA ALA A 186 -6.52 -18.11 -8.26
C ALA A 186 -6.55 -17.70 -6.77
N GLU A 187 -7.54 -18.18 -6.04
CA GLU A 187 -7.67 -17.97 -4.60
C GLU A 187 -6.53 -18.68 -3.86
N THR A 188 -5.68 -17.93 -3.17
CA THR A 188 -4.71 -18.49 -2.23
C THR A 188 -5.30 -18.45 -0.81
N PRO A 189 -5.18 -19.54 -0.02
CA PRO A 189 -5.72 -19.56 1.33
C PRO A 189 -4.92 -18.60 2.24
N GLY A 190 -5.63 -17.66 2.87
CA GLY A 190 -5.06 -16.66 3.77
C GLY A 190 -4.45 -17.26 5.04
N VAL A 191 -3.34 -16.68 5.48
CA VAL A 191 -2.65 -17.03 6.74
C VAL A 191 -3.43 -16.48 7.92
N ILE A 192 -3.78 -17.37 8.86
CA ILE A 192 -4.38 -17.01 10.16
C ILE A 192 -3.24 -16.83 11.16
N ILE A 193 -3.07 -15.62 11.69
CA ILE A 193 -2.09 -15.33 12.75
C ILE A 193 -2.82 -15.40 14.09
N HIS A 194 -2.33 -16.27 14.98
CA HIS A 194 -2.71 -16.28 16.39
C HIS A 194 -1.61 -15.54 17.16
N GLU A 195 -1.99 -14.51 17.92
CA GLU A 195 -1.11 -13.80 18.85
C GLU A 195 -1.09 -14.57 20.18
N ASP A 196 0.06 -15.20 20.49
CA ASP A 196 0.45 -15.63 21.84
C ASP A 196 1.46 -14.62 22.42
#